data_AF-A0A1B9IBF6-F1
#
_entry.id   AF-A0A1B9IBF6-F1
#
_cell.length_a   1.000
_cell.length_b   1.000
_cell.length_c   1.000
_cell.angle_alpha   90.00
_cell.angle_beta   90.00
_cell.angle_gamma   90.00
#
_symmetry.space_group_name_H-M   'P 1'
#
loop_
_entity.id
_entity.type
_entity.pdbx_description
1 polymer ?
#
loop_
_entity_poly.entity_id
_entity_poly.type
_entity_poly.pdbx_seq_one_letter_code
_entity_poly.pdbx_strand_id
1 'polypeptide(L)'
;MSTFQNPPSQFRDANSPELSYSEHNQSGEISEDQWRALAKIVRDVGPTLSPDEELGDLAAAEAAVNAKDTERNGVVDKVRDELRQLSRQLTQASAAAQRPSSHPSAAEHDAQVRSFEQQQYSTGKQLNEEQTLVSKREIELGRLKVEREELDNLRIGENKENDDDWTNGKVIRLKMLSEGGFTLVPSKDNKSANKILIRNDLKNDVHSIPIDNSRSKVYTANLIWNLASDGL
;
A
#
# COMPACT_ATOMS: atom_id res chain seq x y z
N MET A 1 -13.96 -39.30 22.60
CA MET A 1 -15.06 -40.12 22.05
C MET A 1 -14.43 -41.28 21.31
N SER A 2 -14.53 -42.45 21.92
CA SER A 2 -13.86 -43.68 21.54
C SER A 2 -14.70 -44.47 20.56
N THR A 3 -14.09 -44.94 19.48
CA THR A 3 -14.63 -46.04 18.66
C THR A 3 -13.47 -46.90 18.19
N PHE A 4 -13.06 -47.84 19.05
CA PHE A 4 -12.31 -49.02 18.64
C PHE A 4 -13.28 -49.93 17.89
N GLN A 5 -13.05 -50.09 16.60
CA GLN A 5 -13.82 -50.94 15.72
C GLN A 5 -13.27 -52.37 15.85
N ASN A 6 -14.02 -53.23 16.54
CA ASN A 6 -13.73 -54.66 16.61
C ASN A 6 -13.75 -55.28 15.21
N PRO A 7 -12.78 -56.13 14.84
CA PRO A 7 -12.89 -56.93 13.63
C PRO A 7 -13.98 -58.02 13.80
N PRO A 8 -14.68 -58.40 12.72
CA PRO A 8 -15.77 -59.35 12.77
C PRO A 8 -15.24 -60.75 13.07
N SER A 9 -15.66 -61.30 14.21
CA SER A 9 -15.58 -62.72 14.54
C SER A 9 -16.64 -63.47 13.74
N GLN A 10 -16.32 -63.77 12.47
CA GLN A 10 -17.11 -64.65 11.61
C GLN A 10 -16.21 -65.75 11.05
N PHE A 11 -15.91 -66.73 11.89
CA PHE A 11 -15.69 -68.13 11.51
C PHE A 11 -16.02 -68.98 12.74
N ARG A 12 -17.32 -69.03 13.06
CA ARG A 12 -17.89 -70.14 13.84
C ARG A 12 -18.39 -71.13 12.80
N ASP A 13 -17.50 -71.97 12.31
CA ASP A 13 -17.92 -73.16 11.58
C ASP A 13 -18.57 -74.09 12.60
N ALA A 14 -19.90 -74.01 12.63
CA ALA A 14 -20.77 -75.04 13.15
C ALA A 14 -20.67 -76.24 12.21
N ASN A 15 -19.66 -77.09 12.43
CA ASN A 15 -19.64 -78.50 12.06
C ASN A 15 -18.36 -79.13 12.66
N SER A 16 -18.28 -79.15 13.98
CA SER A 16 -17.51 -80.18 14.65
C SER A 16 -18.36 -81.46 14.57
N PRO A 17 -17.93 -82.53 13.89
CA PRO A 17 -18.51 -83.82 14.15
C PRO A 17 -18.17 -84.15 15.60
N GLU A 18 -19.18 -84.16 16.47
CA GLU A 18 -19.07 -84.80 17.77
C GLU A 18 -18.60 -86.23 17.53
N LEU A 19 -17.32 -86.48 17.79
CA LEU A 19 -16.76 -87.82 17.89
C LEU A 19 -17.35 -88.43 19.17
N SER A 20 -18.59 -88.90 19.04
CA SER A 20 -19.21 -89.85 19.95
C SER A 20 -18.38 -91.13 19.87
N TYR A 21 -17.50 -91.32 20.85
CA TYR A 21 -16.92 -92.63 21.14
C TYR A 21 -18.05 -93.53 21.67
N SER A 22 -18.78 -94.16 20.75
CA SER A 22 -19.52 -95.36 21.06
C SER A 22 -18.49 -96.47 21.27
N GLU A 23 -18.27 -96.84 22.53
CA GLU A 23 -17.63 -98.11 22.91
C GLU A 23 -18.49 -99.28 22.41
N HIS A 24 -18.38 -99.57 21.12
CA HIS A 24 -18.63 -100.91 20.60
C HIS A 24 -17.38 -101.72 20.86
N ASN A 25 -17.26 -102.21 22.11
CA ASN A 25 -16.28 -103.21 22.48
C ASN A 25 -16.74 -104.57 21.90
N GLN A 26 -16.65 -104.70 20.57
CA GLN A 26 -16.71 -105.98 19.90
C GLN A 26 -15.31 -106.59 20.00
N SER A 27 -15.09 -107.40 21.04
CA SER A 27 -14.01 -108.38 21.07
C SER A 27 -14.29 -109.48 20.04
N GLY A 28 -14.23 -109.13 18.76
CA GLY A 28 -14.03 -110.08 17.69
C GLY A 28 -12.58 -110.52 17.76
N GLU A 29 -12.34 -111.80 18.04
CA GLU A 29 -11.01 -112.40 17.90
C GLU A 29 -10.53 -112.16 16.47
N ILE A 30 -9.62 -111.21 16.30
CA ILE A 30 -8.99 -110.91 15.01
C ILE A 30 -8.32 -112.21 14.55
N SER A 31 -8.72 -112.68 13.36
CA SER A 31 -8.16 -113.89 12.76
C SER A 31 -6.63 -113.76 12.68
N GLU A 32 -5.90 -114.86 12.90
CA GLU A 32 -4.44 -114.88 12.81
C GLU A 32 -3.92 -114.33 11.48
N ASP A 33 -4.68 -114.52 10.39
CA ASP A 33 -4.37 -113.97 9.06
C ASP A 33 -4.53 -112.44 8.99
N GLN A 34 -5.51 -111.88 9.71
CA GLN A 34 -5.70 -110.43 9.82
C GLN A 34 -4.58 -109.79 10.65
N TRP A 35 -4.13 -110.45 11.72
CA TRP A 35 -2.96 -110.03 12.49
C TRP A 35 -1.68 -110.04 11.65
N ARG A 36 -1.49 -111.07 10.82
CA ARG A 36 -0.35 -111.15 9.89
C ARG A 36 -0.40 -110.06 8.82
N ALA A 37 -1.58 -109.75 8.30
CA ALA A 37 -1.77 -108.66 7.34
C ALA A 37 -1.47 -107.27 7.97
N LEU A 38 -1.97 -107.01 9.17
CA LEU A 38 -1.67 -105.80 9.94
C LEU A 38 -0.19 -105.70 10.28
N ALA A 39 0.43 -106.78 10.74
CA ALA A 39 1.86 -106.81 11.03
C ALA A 39 2.71 -106.54 9.79
N LYS A 40 2.29 -107.04 8.62
CA LYS A 40 2.95 -106.73 7.35
C LYS A 40 2.85 -105.24 7.02
N ILE A 41 1.66 -104.64 7.14
CA ILE A 41 1.45 -103.21 6.89
C ILE A 41 2.30 -102.37 7.86
N VAL A 42 2.27 -102.65 9.16
CA VAL A 42 3.06 -101.92 10.17
C VAL A 42 4.55 -102.03 9.88
N ARG A 43 5.03 -103.21 9.48
CA ARG A 43 6.42 -103.43 9.09
C ARG A 43 6.80 -102.70 7.80
N ASP A 44 5.89 -102.63 6.83
CA ASP A 44 6.12 -101.99 5.54
C ASP A 44 6.04 -100.45 5.66
N VAL A 45 5.22 -99.91 6.58
CA VAL A 45 5.01 -98.47 6.81
C VAL A 45 5.96 -97.89 7.88
N GLY A 46 6.40 -98.69 8.84
CA GLY A 46 7.30 -98.25 9.92
C GLY A 46 8.57 -97.53 9.45
N PRO A 47 9.28 -98.02 8.41
CA PRO A 47 10.45 -97.32 7.86
C PRO A 47 10.14 -96.03 7.10
N THR A 48 8.88 -95.85 6.65
CA THR A 48 8.43 -94.64 5.95
C THR A 48 7.96 -93.54 6.88
N LEU A 49 7.73 -93.86 8.16
CA LEU A 49 7.39 -92.91 9.21
C LEU A 49 8.65 -92.69 10.06
N SER A 50 9.45 -91.70 9.69
CA SER A 50 10.65 -91.24 10.40
C SER A 50 10.28 -90.02 11.28
N PRO A 51 10.04 -90.19 12.59
CA PRO A 51 9.65 -89.06 13.46
C PRO A 51 10.72 -87.95 13.49
N ASP A 52 11.99 -88.31 13.30
CA ASP A 52 13.11 -87.36 13.28
C ASP A 52 13.09 -86.46 12.03
N GLU A 53 12.62 -86.99 10.89
CA GLU A 53 12.49 -86.24 9.64
C GLU A 53 11.31 -85.27 9.72
N GLU A 54 10.15 -85.77 10.18
CA GLU A 54 8.94 -84.96 10.40
C GLU A 54 9.18 -83.85 11.43
N LEU A 55 9.95 -84.11 12.50
CA LEU A 55 10.34 -83.09 13.47
C LEU A 55 11.27 -82.04 12.85
N GLY A 56 12.17 -82.46 11.95
CA GLY A 56 13.03 -81.57 11.18
C GLY A 56 12.24 -80.65 10.25
N ASP A 57 11.26 -81.19 9.55
CA ASP A 57 10.37 -80.44 8.66
C ASP A 57 9.48 -79.46 9.43
N LEU A 58 8.96 -79.88 10.59
CA LEU A 58 8.21 -78.99 11.50
C LEU A 58 9.09 -77.84 12.01
N ALA A 59 10.33 -78.13 12.42
CA ALA A 59 11.26 -77.10 12.86
C ALA A 59 11.63 -76.13 11.72
N ALA A 60 11.79 -76.64 10.50
CA ALA A 60 12.03 -75.82 9.31
C ALA A 60 10.82 -74.94 8.96
N ALA A 61 9.60 -75.49 9.06
CA ALA A 61 8.36 -74.74 8.86
C ALA A 61 8.18 -73.66 9.92
N GLU A 62 8.44 -73.95 11.20
CA GLU A 62 8.39 -72.97 12.29
C GLU A 62 9.42 -71.85 12.06
N ALA A 63 10.65 -72.20 11.68
CA ALA A 63 11.68 -71.22 11.33
C ALA A 63 11.26 -70.33 10.15
N ALA A 64 10.64 -70.90 9.12
CA ALA A 64 10.14 -70.16 7.97
C ALA A 64 8.99 -69.21 8.33
N VAL A 65 8.07 -69.64 9.21
CA VAL A 65 6.98 -68.79 9.72
C VAL A 65 7.54 -67.65 10.56
N ASN A 66 8.44 -67.94 11.50
CA ASN A 66 9.10 -66.91 12.32
C ASN A 66 9.88 -65.91 11.46
N ALA A 67 10.58 -66.38 10.42
CA ALA A 67 11.25 -65.51 9.46
C ALA A 67 10.26 -64.60 8.71
N LYS A 68 9.09 -65.12 8.32
CA LYS A 68 8.06 -64.32 7.65
C LYS A 68 7.37 -63.33 8.59
N ASP A 69 7.17 -63.68 9.85
CA ASP A 69 6.58 -62.78 10.83
C ASP A 69 7.52 -61.62 11.18
N THR A 70 8.83 -61.88 11.30
CA THR A 70 9.81 -60.81 11.48
C THR A 70 9.89 -59.88 10.28
N GLU A 71 9.84 -60.40 9.05
CA GLU A 71 9.77 -59.60 7.82
C GLU A 71 8.49 -58.74 7.81
N ARG A 72 7.32 -59.34 8.09
CA ARG A 72 6.03 -58.64 8.12
C ARG A 72 6.04 -57.53 9.16
N ASN A 73 6.53 -57.81 10.38
CA ASN A 73 6.62 -56.81 11.43
C ASN A 73 7.55 -55.66 11.03
N GLY A 74 8.70 -55.96 10.41
CA GLY A 74 9.61 -54.94 9.89
C GLY A 74 8.97 -54.06 8.81
N VAL A 75 8.17 -54.62 7.91
CA VAL A 75 7.42 -53.84 6.90
C VAL A 75 6.36 -52.96 7.58
N VAL A 76 5.59 -53.50 8.52
CA VAL A 76 4.56 -52.75 9.25
C VAL A 76 5.16 -51.57 10.00
N ASP A 77 6.31 -51.76 10.65
CA ASP A 77 6.97 -50.69 11.40
C ASP A 77 7.53 -49.61 10.46
N LYS A 78 8.12 -49.98 9.32
CA LYS A 78 8.53 -49.02 8.28
C LYS A 78 7.36 -48.17 7.80
N VAL A 79 6.23 -48.80 7.44
CA VAL A 79 5.03 -48.10 6.98
C VAL A 79 4.46 -47.19 8.06
N ARG A 80 4.49 -47.60 9.33
CA ARG A 80 4.06 -46.75 10.46
C ARG A 80 4.95 -45.53 10.63
N ASP A 81 6.26 -45.68 10.47
CA ASP A 81 7.20 -44.58 10.59
C ASP A 81 7.09 -43.60 9.41
N GLU A 82 6.92 -44.12 8.19
CA GLU A 82 6.59 -43.32 7.01
C GLU A 82 5.29 -42.53 7.20
N LEU A 83 4.24 -43.19 7.71
CA LEU A 83 2.96 -42.53 8.01
C LEU A 83 3.11 -41.42 9.06
N ARG A 84 3.90 -41.67 10.11
CA ARG A 84 4.20 -40.65 11.13
C ARG A 84 4.97 -39.46 10.53
N GLN A 85 5.93 -39.72 9.64
CA GLN A 85 6.68 -38.68 8.96
C GLN A 85 5.78 -37.84 8.05
N LEU A 86 4.96 -38.48 7.22
CA LEU A 86 3.99 -37.81 6.34
C LEU A 86 2.97 -37.02 7.14
N SER A 87 2.48 -37.56 8.27
CA SER A 87 1.57 -36.85 9.15
C SER A 87 2.21 -35.58 9.73
N ARG A 88 3.47 -35.65 10.19
CA ARG A 88 4.22 -34.46 10.63
C ARG A 88 4.38 -33.44 9.51
N GLN A 89 4.75 -33.88 8.31
CA GLN A 89 4.86 -32.99 7.14
C GLN A 89 3.51 -32.33 6.81
N LEU A 90 2.41 -33.07 6.85
CA LEU A 90 1.07 -32.53 6.62
C LEU A 90 0.71 -31.48 7.67
N THR A 91 1.01 -31.71 8.94
CA THR A 91 0.75 -30.71 10.00
C THR A 91 1.59 -29.45 9.81
N GLN A 92 2.85 -29.59 9.44
CA GLN A 92 3.74 -28.46 9.14
C GLN A 92 3.27 -27.69 7.90
N ALA A 93 2.92 -28.39 6.82
CA ALA A 93 2.38 -27.79 5.60
C ALA A 93 1.04 -27.10 5.86
N SER A 94 0.17 -27.68 6.69
CA SER A 94 -1.10 -27.07 7.07
C SER A 94 -0.90 -25.79 7.89
N ALA A 95 0.06 -25.80 8.82
CA ALA A 95 0.43 -24.62 9.58
C ALA A 95 1.07 -23.53 8.69
N ALA A 96 1.88 -23.92 7.71
CA ALA A 96 2.49 -22.99 6.76
C ALA A 96 1.50 -22.45 5.71
N ALA A 97 0.48 -23.23 5.35
CA ALA A 97 -0.57 -22.83 4.43
C ALA A 97 -1.59 -21.88 5.08
N GLN A 98 -1.66 -21.85 6.41
CA GLN A 98 -2.40 -20.83 7.13
C GLN A 98 -1.68 -19.48 7.01
N ARG A 99 -2.45 -18.43 6.71
CA ARG A 99 -1.91 -17.07 6.58
C ARG A 99 -1.29 -16.67 7.93
N PRO A 100 -0.02 -16.23 7.98
CA PRO A 100 0.63 -15.86 9.25
C PRO A 100 -0.14 -14.76 9.95
N SER A 101 -0.18 -14.78 11.29
CA SER A 101 -0.86 -13.77 12.10
C SER A 101 -0.24 -12.37 12.00
N SER A 102 0.93 -12.25 11.38
CA SER A 102 1.57 -10.97 11.06
C SER A 102 0.96 -10.28 9.84
N HIS A 103 0.19 -10.99 9.02
CA HIS A 103 -0.49 -10.42 7.86
C HIS A 103 -1.96 -10.16 8.18
N PRO A 104 -2.54 -9.07 7.64
CA PRO A 104 -3.96 -8.79 7.79
C PRO A 104 -4.82 -10.00 7.39
N SER A 105 -5.89 -10.21 8.13
CA SER A 105 -6.92 -11.18 7.74
C SER A 105 -7.45 -10.85 6.33
N ALA A 106 -8.05 -11.81 5.65
CA ALA A 106 -8.63 -11.57 4.32
C ALA A 106 -9.62 -10.39 4.32
N ALA A 107 -10.45 -10.31 5.36
CA ALA A 107 -11.40 -9.20 5.53
C ALA A 107 -10.71 -7.85 5.75
N GLU A 108 -9.65 -7.81 6.57
CA GLU A 108 -8.89 -6.57 6.80
C GLU A 108 -8.12 -6.13 5.57
N HIS A 109 -7.54 -7.07 4.81
CA HIS A 109 -6.90 -6.79 3.54
C HIS A 109 -7.91 -6.20 2.54
N ASP A 110 -9.08 -6.81 2.39
CA ASP A 110 -10.11 -6.31 1.48
C ASP A 110 -10.63 -4.93 1.91
N ALA A 111 -10.74 -4.68 3.22
CA ALA A 111 -11.06 -3.35 3.74
C ALA A 111 -9.96 -2.32 3.41
N GLN A 112 -8.68 -2.70 3.55
CA GLN A 112 -7.56 -1.84 3.16
C GLN A 112 -7.55 -1.55 1.67
N VAL A 113 -7.76 -2.56 0.81
CA VAL A 113 -7.84 -2.38 -0.65
C VAL A 113 -8.95 -1.39 -1.00
N ARG A 114 -10.16 -1.56 -0.45
CA ARG A 114 -11.27 -0.61 -0.68
C ARG A 114 -10.95 0.80 -0.19
N SER A 115 -10.25 0.92 0.94
CA SER A 115 -9.83 2.22 1.46
C SER A 115 -8.83 2.90 0.53
N PHE A 116 -7.89 2.15 -0.06
CA PHE A 116 -6.93 2.67 -1.02
C PHE A 116 -7.58 3.02 -2.35
N GLU A 117 -8.52 2.22 -2.83
CA GLU A 117 -9.32 2.55 -4.02
C GLU A 117 -10.06 3.88 -3.81
N GLN A 118 -10.72 4.05 -2.67
CA GLN A 118 -11.42 5.30 -2.33
C GLN A 118 -10.46 6.49 -2.27
N GLN A 119 -9.27 6.31 -1.68
CA GLN A 119 -8.23 7.35 -1.67
C GLN A 119 -7.74 7.68 -3.09
N GLN A 120 -7.50 6.69 -3.95
CA GLN A 120 -7.11 6.93 -5.34
C GLN A 120 -8.18 7.72 -6.10
N TYR A 121 -9.46 7.36 -5.97
CA TYR A 121 -10.55 8.11 -6.58
C TYR A 121 -10.64 9.54 -6.06
N SER A 122 -10.50 9.74 -4.75
CA SER A 122 -10.51 11.07 -4.13
C SER A 122 -9.35 11.93 -4.63
N THR A 123 -8.14 11.40 -4.63
CA THR A 123 -6.94 12.12 -5.10
C THR A 123 -7.02 12.42 -6.58
N GLY A 124 -7.50 11.48 -7.41
CA GLY A 124 -7.69 11.71 -8.84
C GLY A 124 -8.73 12.81 -9.12
N LYS A 125 -9.81 12.86 -8.33
CA LYS A 125 -10.80 13.93 -8.42
C LYS A 125 -10.21 15.29 -8.02
N GLN A 126 -9.51 15.36 -6.89
CA GLN A 126 -8.84 16.58 -6.44
C GLN A 126 -7.83 17.09 -7.46
N LEU A 127 -7.03 16.19 -8.04
CA LEU A 127 -6.06 16.54 -9.09
C LEU A 127 -6.76 17.16 -10.31
N ASN A 128 -7.91 16.62 -10.72
CA ASN A 128 -8.67 17.15 -11.86
C ASN A 128 -9.28 18.53 -11.53
N GLU A 129 -9.79 18.72 -10.32
CA GLU A 129 -10.29 20.01 -9.85
C GLU A 129 -9.18 21.07 -9.83
N GLU A 130 -8.00 20.73 -9.28
CA GLU A 130 -6.82 21.60 -9.27
C GLU A 130 -6.31 21.90 -10.68
N GLN A 131 -6.25 20.91 -11.57
CA GLN A 131 -5.87 21.12 -12.97
C GLN A 131 -6.81 22.11 -13.66
N THR A 132 -8.13 21.98 -13.41
CA THR A 132 -9.13 22.90 -13.93
C THR A 132 -8.95 24.32 -13.37
N LEU A 133 -8.60 24.45 -12.09
CA LEU A 133 -8.31 25.74 -11.47
C LEU A 133 -7.05 26.38 -12.06
N VAL A 134 -5.97 25.60 -12.23
CA VAL A 134 -4.74 26.06 -12.88
C VAL A 134 -5.02 26.57 -14.28
N SER A 135 -5.75 25.80 -15.12
CA SER A 135 -6.09 26.25 -16.47
C SER A 135 -6.93 27.54 -16.47
N LYS A 136 -7.86 27.73 -15.53
CA LYS A 136 -8.58 28.99 -15.38
C LYS A 136 -7.65 30.16 -15.02
N ARG A 137 -6.73 29.94 -14.08
CA ARG A 137 -5.73 30.95 -13.67
C ARG A 137 -4.77 31.30 -14.80
N GLU A 138 -4.36 30.33 -15.61
CA GLU A 138 -3.51 30.56 -16.79
C GLU A 138 -4.21 31.42 -17.83
N ILE A 139 -5.52 31.20 -18.06
CA ILE A 139 -6.34 32.03 -18.95
C ILE A 139 -6.46 33.45 -18.40
N GLU A 140 -6.75 33.61 -17.09
CA GLU A 140 -6.79 34.93 -16.43
C GLU A 140 -5.45 35.67 -16.53
N LEU A 141 -4.33 34.97 -16.29
CA LEU A 141 -2.99 35.52 -16.43
C LEU A 141 -2.71 35.95 -17.87
N GLY A 142 -3.11 35.13 -18.85
CA GLY A 142 -2.99 35.48 -20.27
C GLY A 142 -3.75 36.77 -20.60
N ARG A 143 -5.00 36.89 -20.14
CA ARG A 143 -5.81 38.09 -20.32
C ARG A 143 -5.18 39.33 -19.68
N LEU A 144 -4.73 39.22 -18.43
CA LEU A 144 -4.10 40.35 -17.71
C LEU A 144 -2.78 40.78 -18.36
N LYS A 145 -2.01 39.84 -18.93
CA LYS A 145 -0.81 40.15 -19.70
C LYS A 145 -1.15 40.95 -20.96
N VAL A 146 -2.18 40.54 -21.70
CA VAL A 146 -2.64 41.27 -22.90
C VAL A 146 -3.13 42.66 -22.51
N GLU A 147 -3.96 42.80 -21.47
CA GLU A 147 -4.43 44.10 -20.99
C GLU A 147 -3.27 45.01 -20.56
N ARG A 148 -2.26 44.44 -19.88
CA ARG A 148 -1.04 45.17 -19.54
C ARG A 148 -0.30 45.62 -20.80
N GLU A 149 -0.09 44.76 -21.78
CA GLU A 149 0.55 45.13 -23.05
C GLU A 149 -0.24 46.21 -23.79
N GLU A 150 -1.58 46.14 -23.78
CA GLU A 150 -2.45 47.17 -24.33
C GLU A 150 -2.28 48.51 -23.60
N LEU A 151 -2.18 48.51 -22.26
CA LEU A 151 -1.91 49.71 -21.46
C LEU A 151 -0.50 50.28 -21.70
N ASP A 152 0.51 49.42 -21.80
CA ASP A 152 1.88 49.81 -22.13
C ASP A 152 1.94 50.44 -23.54
N ASN A 153 1.10 49.95 -24.48
CA ASN A 153 0.95 50.50 -25.82
C ASN A 153 0.09 51.78 -25.86
N LEU A 154 -0.92 51.89 -24.98
CA LEU A 154 -1.73 53.08 -24.72
C LEU A 154 -0.93 54.07 -23.84
N ARG A 155 0.25 54.46 -24.31
CA ARG A 155 0.96 55.62 -23.77
C ARG A 155 0.05 56.85 -23.89
N ILE A 156 -0.47 57.29 -22.75
CA ILE A 156 -1.24 58.53 -22.60
C ILE A 156 -0.28 59.68 -22.95
N GLY A 157 -0.37 60.12 -24.21
CA GLY A 157 0.11 61.41 -24.71
C GLY A 157 1.57 61.73 -24.46
N GLU A 158 2.48 61.20 -25.28
CA GLU A 158 3.73 61.92 -25.54
C GLU A 158 4.37 61.54 -26.86
N ASN A 159 4.70 62.58 -27.63
CA ASN A 159 5.55 62.54 -28.80
C ASN A 159 6.86 61.81 -28.46
N LYS A 160 7.19 60.79 -29.25
CA LYS A 160 8.33 59.87 -29.09
C LYS A 160 9.73 60.48 -29.24
N GLU A 161 9.93 61.77 -28.97
CA GLU A 161 11.24 62.42 -29.12
C GLU A 161 11.90 62.89 -27.82
N ASN A 162 11.23 62.88 -26.66
CA ASN A 162 11.82 63.31 -25.39
C ASN A 162 11.47 62.37 -24.22
N ASP A 163 11.82 61.08 -24.36
CA ASP A 163 11.52 60.03 -23.38
C ASP A 163 12.35 60.11 -22.07
N ASP A 164 12.91 61.27 -21.76
CA ASP A 164 13.70 61.56 -20.55
C ASP A 164 13.03 62.60 -19.62
N ASP A 165 11.87 63.18 -19.97
CA ASP A 165 11.34 64.32 -19.22
C ASP A 165 10.33 63.97 -18.10
N TRP A 166 9.58 62.86 -18.20
CA TRP A 166 8.65 62.47 -17.12
C TRP A 166 9.37 61.91 -15.86
N THR A 167 10.55 61.30 -16.04
CA THR A 167 11.45 60.88 -14.95
C THR A 167 12.42 61.98 -14.53
N ASN A 168 12.48 63.11 -15.25
CA ASN A 168 13.28 64.26 -14.87
C ASN A 168 12.71 64.85 -13.57
N GLY A 169 13.43 64.70 -12.47
CA GLY A 169 13.01 65.21 -11.15
C GLY A 169 12.72 66.73 -11.14
N LYS A 170 13.04 67.48 -12.21
CA LYS A 170 12.55 68.85 -12.41
C LYS A 170 11.04 68.91 -12.69
N VAL A 171 10.49 68.06 -13.56
CA VAL A 171 9.05 68.05 -13.89
C VAL A 171 8.23 67.67 -12.67
N ILE A 172 8.67 66.66 -11.91
CA ILE A 172 8.02 66.25 -10.65
C ILE A 172 8.03 67.39 -9.63
N ARG A 173 9.18 68.06 -9.45
CA ARG A 173 9.28 69.23 -8.53
C ARG A 173 8.41 70.40 -8.99
N LEU A 174 8.35 70.69 -10.29
CA LEU A 174 7.49 71.73 -10.83
C LEU A 174 6.01 71.39 -10.62
N LYS A 175 5.61 70.14 -10.84
CA LYS A 175 4.24 69.67 -10.58
C LYS A 175 3.88 69.80 -9.10
N MET A 176 4.74 69.34 -8.20
CA MET A 176 4.54 69.45 -6.75
C MET A 176 4.41 70.92 -6.29
N LEU A 177 5.23 71.82 -6.85
CA LEU A 177 5.11 73.27 -6.58
C LEU A 177 3.81 73.85 -7.14
N SER A 178 3.37 73.41 -8.32
CA SER A 178 2.10 73.87 -8.91
C SER A 178 0.87 73.40 -8.13
N GLU A 179 0.88 72.14 -7.67
CA GLU A 179 -0.16 71.58 -6.79
C GLU A 179 -0.16 72.24 -5.42
N GLY A 180 1.01 72.64 -4.92
CA GLY A 180 1.17 73.46 -3.71
C GLY A 180 0.73 74.92 -3.84
N GLY A 181 0.16 75.33 -4.98
CA GLY A 181 -0.41 76.66 -5.18
C GLY A 181 0.57 77.71 -5.71
N PHE A 182 1.80 77.33 -6.09
CA PHE A 182 2.78 78.25 -6.66
C PHE A 182 2.70 78.26 -8.20
N THR A 183 2.34 79.40 -8.78
CA THR A 183 2.30 79.57 -10.24
C THR A 183 3.23 80.68 -10.68
N LEU A 184 4.16 80.37 -11.59
CA LEU A 184 5.01 81.38 -12.21
C LEU A 184 4.28 82.00 -13.41
N VAL A 185 4.10 83.31 -13.39
CA VAL A 185 3.55 84.07 -14.51
C VAL A 185 4.69 84.80 -15.21
N PRO A 186 5.13 84.33 -16.39
CA PRO A 186 6.15 85.01 -17.15
C PRO A 186 5.62 86.37 -17.65
N SER A 187 6.49 87.36 -17.71
CA SER A 187 6.13 88.66 -18.28
C SER A 187 5.87 88.54 -19.79
N LYS A 188 4.72 89.03 -20.26
CA LYS A 188 4.34 89.01 -21.69
C LYS A 188 5.17 89.96 -22.54
N ASP A 189 5.57 91.09 -21.95
CA ASP A 189 6.44 92.08 -22.56
C ASP A 189 7.70 92.12 -21.71
N ASN A 190 8.88 91.92 -22.29
CA ASN A 190 10.19 91.79 -21.63
C ASN A 190 10.63 92.98 -20.72
N LYS A 191 9.69 93.89 -20.41
CA LYS A 191 9.80 95.09 -19.58
C LYS A 191 9.25 94.92 -18.15
N SER A 192 8.45 93.88 -17.87
CA SER A 192 7.93 93.64 -16.51
C SER A 192 8.64 92.46 -15.84
N ALA A 193 8.87 92.57 -14.53
CA ALA A 193 9.46 91.49 -13.75
C ALA A 193 8.52 90.27 -13.72
N ASN A 194 9.08 89.07 -13.83
CA ASN A 194 8.32 87.82 -13.69
C ASN A 194 7.59 87.83 -12.35
N LYS A 195 6.35 87.38 -12.29
CA LYS A 195 5.56 87.38 -11.05
C LYS A 195 5.30 85.96 -10.60
N ILE A 196 5.34 85.71 -9.30
CA ILE A 196 4.85 84.47 -8.70
C ILE A 196 3.47 84.76 -8.13
N LEU A 197 2.51 83.91 -8.49
CA LEU A 197 1.22 83.84 -7.83
C LEU A 197 1.29 82.73 -6.78
N ILE A 198 0.89 83.06 -5.56
CA ILE A 198 0.77 82.12 -4.45
C ILE A 198 -0.70 82.03 -4.11
N ARG A 199 -1.30 80.86 -4.37
CA ARG A 199 -2.68 80.55 -3.99
C ARG A 199 -2.67 79.86 -2.63
N ASN A 200 -3.35 80.46 -1.65
CA ASN A 200 -3.58 79.84 -0.35
C ASN A 200 -5.00 79.29 -0.31
N ASP A 201 -5.13 77.97 -0.46
CA ASP A 201 -6.43 77.28 -0.51
C ASP A 201 -7.19 77.34 0.82
N LEU A 202 -6.49 77.55 1.95
CA LEU A 202 -7.11 77.66 3.29
C LEU A 202 -7.76 79.03 3.52
N LYS A 203 -7.12 80.10 3.06
CA LYS A 203 -7.63 81.48 3.18
C LYS A 203 -8.44 81.94 1.96
N ASN A 204 -8.44 81.14 0.88
CA ASN A 204 -9.02 81.49 -0.41
C ASN A 204 -8.51 82.85 -0.95
N ASP A 205 -7.21 83.10 -0.78
CA ASP A 205 -6.53 84.34 -1.20
C ASP A 205 -5.41 84.03 -2.20
N VAL A 206 -5.10 85.00 -3.06
CA VAL A 206 -4.08 84.92 -4.10
C VAL A 206 -3.16 86.13 -4.02
N HIS A 207 -1.91 85.89 -3.62
CA HIS A 207 -0.89 86.94 -3.56
C HIS A 207 -0.02 86.94 -4.82
N SER A 208 0.28 88.13 -5.34
CA SER A 208 1.20 88.32 -6.47
C SER A 208 2.49 89.00 -6.01
N ILE A 209 3.63 88.34 -6.22
CA ILE A 209 4.95 88.85 -5.85
C ILE A 209 5.78 89.05 -7.13
N PRO A 210 6.30 90.26 -7.40
CA PRO A 210 7.25 90.45 -8.48
C PRO A 210 8.63 89.90 -8.09
N ILE A 211 9.19 89.06 -8.96
CA ILE A 211 10.57 88.59 -8.92
C ILE A 211 11.44 89.66 -9.58
N ASP A 212 11.86 90.63 -8.78
CA ASP A 212 12.85 91.63 -9.19
C ASP A 212 14.20 91.34 -8.49
N ASN A 213 15.30 91.69 -9.16
CA ASN A 213 16.66 91.55 -8.63
C ASN A 213 17.02 92.69 -7.66
N SER A 214 16.10 93.63 -7.41
CA SER A 214 16.27 94.72 -6.44
C SER A 214 16.22 94.27 -4.98
N ARG A 215 15.64 93.10 -4.70
CA ARG A 215 15.53 92.53 -3.34
C ARG A 215 16.43 91.30 -3.19
N SER A 216 16.92 91.05 -1.97
CA SER A 216 17.71 89.85 -1.71
C SER A 216 16.86 88.59 -1.92
N LYS A 217 17.46 87.54 -2.51
CA LYS A 217 16.78 86.27 -2.74
C LYS A 217 16.24 85.66 -1.45
N VAL A 218 16.96 85.85 -0.34
CA VAL A 218 16.57 85.40 1.00
C VAL A 218 15.31 86.11 1.48
N TYR A 219 15.21 87.43 1.30
CA TYR A 219 14.02 88.20 1.65
C TYR A 219 12.80 87.71 0.85
N THR A 220 12.96 87.53 -0.46
CA THR A 220 11.88 87.05 -1.33
C THR A 220 11.44 85.63 -0.97
N ALA A 221 12.38 84.73 -0.67
CA ALA A 221 12.07 83.37 -0.23
C ALA A 221 11.29 83.36 1.10
N ASN A 222 11.73 84.15 2.10
CA ASN A 222 11.02 84.25 3.38
C ASN A 222 9.61 84.84 3.20
N LEU A 223 9.45 85.84 2.34
CA LEU A 223 8.14 86.40 2.03
C LEU A 223 7.20 85.38 1.37
N ILE A 224 7.71 84.62 0.39
CA ILE A 224 6.96 83.55 -0.28
C ILE A 224 6.51 82.49 0.75
N TRP A 225 7.43 82.03 1.60
CA TRP A 225 7.11 81.03 2.62
C TRP A 225 6.12 81.55 3.64
N ASN A 226 6.28 82.78 4.14
CA ASN A 226 5.32 83.38 5.06
C ASN A 226 3.92 83.43 4.44
N LEU A 227 3.77 83.91 3.20
CA LEU A 227 2.46 84.00 2.54
C LEU A 227 1.83 82.62 2.27
N ALA A 228 2.66 81.59 2.07
CA ALA A 228 2.20 80.22 1.91
C ALA A 228 1.89 79.52 3.25
N SER A 229 2.64 79.82 4.32
CA SER A 229 2.57 79.13 5.62
C SER A 229 1.65 79.77 6.63
N ASP A 230 1.23 81.02 6.44
CA ASP A 230 0.41 81.77 7.40
C ASP A 230 -1.02 81.20 7.57
N GLY A 231 -1.26 79.96 7.14
CA GLY A 231 -2.46 79.14 7.38
C GLY A 231 -2.19 77.79 8.06
N LEU A 232 -0.99 77.54 8.60
CA LEU A 232 -0.70 76.44 9.53
C LEU A 232 -0.81 76.89 10.99
#